data_AF-A0A811UGQ2-F1
#
_entry.id   AF-A0A811UGQ2-F1
#
_cell.length_a   1.000
_cell.length_b   1.000
_cell.length_c   1.000
_cell.angle_alpha   90.00
_cell.angle_beta   90.00
_cell.angle_gamma   90.00
#
_symmetry.space_group_name_H-M   'P 1'
#
loop_
_entity.id
_entity.type
_entity.pdbx_description
1 polymer ?
#
loop_
_entity_poly.entity_id
_entity_poly.type
_entity_poly.pdbx_seq_one_letter_code
_entity_poly.pdbx_strand_id
1 'polypeptide(L)'
;MMVTFSLTVPVSGRQYSYENTDVSKINAMLNTKDVSEYLKISADGLEARCDAYTFESVRCTFQNVDRTGTFSDTKGCWYYEVLLITPGVMQIGWATKESSFLSDDGYGIGDDKYSIGFDGCRRIIWHNAKSIPHSCQHGKVVRF
;
A
#
# COMPACT_ATOMS: atom_id res chain seq x y z
N MET A 1 -7.87 -16.75 -2.98
CA MET A 1 -7.94 -16.07 -4.30
C MET A 1 -9.41 -15.96 -4.69
N MET A 2 -10.04 -14.82 -4.42
CA MET A 2 -11.38 -14.51 -4.93
C MET A 2 -11.17 -13.71 -6.20
N VAL A 3 -11.39 -14.33 -7.36
CA VAL A 3 -11.31 -13.65 -8.65
C VAL A 3 -12.60 -12.84 -8.81
N THR A 4 -12.61 -11.57 -8.39
CA THR A 4 -13.74 -10.69 -8.76
C THR A 4 -13.42 -10.07 -10.10
N PHE A 5 -14.17 -10.47 -11.13
CA PHE A 5 -14.18 -9.83 -12.43
C PHE A 5 -14.62 -8.36 -12.26
N SER A 6 -13.74 -7.40 -12.55
CA SER A 6 -14.14 -6.01 -12.73
C SER A 6 -14.45 -5.81 -14.20
N LEU A 7 -15.72 -5.97 -14.59
CA LEU A 7 -16.18 -5.66 -15.93
C LEU A 7 -16.42 -4.15 -16.03
N THR A 8 -15.50 -3.42 -16.66
CA THR A 8 -15.74 -2.03 -17.05
C THR A 8 -16.46 -2.06 -18.39
N VAL A 9 -17.79 -1.97 -18.38
CA VAL A 9 -18.57 -1.78 -19.62
C VAL A 9 -18.57 -0.28 -19.92
N PRO A 10 -17.92 0.19 -21.01
CA PRO A 10 -18.06 1.57 -21.43
C PRO A 10 -19.50 1.78 -21.92
N VAL A 11 -20.33 2.36 -21.06
CA VAL A 11 -21.68 2.80 -21.40
C VAL A 11 -21.57 4.23 -21.91
N SER A 12 -22.10 4.51 -23.10
CA SER A 12 -22.08 5.86 -23.66
C SER A 12 -22.73 6.85 -22.69
N GLY A 13 -22.06 7.99 -22.44
CA GLY A 13 -22.51 9.01 -21.49
C GLY A 13 -22.24 8.71 -20.01
N ARG A 14 -21.65 7.56 -19.65
CA ARG A 14 -21.22 7.31 -18.27
C ARG A 14 -19.95 8.10 -17.95
N GLN A 15 -20.05 9.00 -17.00
CA GLN A 15 -18.88 9.70 -16.43
C GLN A 15 -17.97 8.73 -15.68
N TYR A 16 -16.67 8.98 -15.73
CA TYR A 16 -15.70 8.14 -15.04
C TYR A 16 -15.80 8.34 -13.53
N SER A 17 -15.58 7.28 -12.75
CA SER A 17 -15.71 7.35 -11.29
C SER A 17 -14.79 8.41 -10.67
N TYR A 18 -13.56 8.57 -11.17
CA TYR A 18 -12.62 9.57 -10.68
C TYR A 18 -13.06 11.02 -10.96
N GLU A 19 -14.00 11.25 -11.89
CA GLU A 19 -14.54 12.58 -12.20
C GLU A 19 -15.65 12.98 -11.22
N ASN A 20 -16.30 11.99 -10.61
CA ASN A 20 -17.47 12.18 -9.75
C ASN A 20 -17.18 11.94 -8.25
N THR A 21 -15.98 11.47 -7.91
CA THR A 21 -15.56 11.28 -6.52
C THR A 21 -15.01 12.59 -5.95
N ASP A 22 -15.63 13.09 -4.87
CA ASP A 22 -15.12 14.25 -4.12
C ASP A 22 -13.92 13.84 -3.26
N VAL A 23 -12.73 14.28 -3.67
CA VAL A 23 -11.46 14.06 -2.95
C VAL A 23 -10.99 15.30 -2.19
N SER A 24 -11.80 16.37 -2.11
CA SER A 24 -11.39 17.66 -1.53
C SER A 24 -10.96 17.60 -0.06
N LYS A 25 -11.43 16.58 0.67
CA LYS A 25 -11.11 16.36 2.09
C LYS A 25 -9.99 15.34 2.31
N ILE A 26 -9.42 14.78 1.25
CA ILE A 26 -8.41 13.74 1.32
C ILE A 26 -7.02 14.38 1.21
N ASN A 27 -6.22 14.24 2.27
CA ASN A 27 -4.87 14.83 2.35
C ASN A 27 -3.77 13.87 1.90
N ALA A 28 -4.05 12.56 1.88
CA ALA A 28 -3.12 11.52 1.48
C ALA A 28 -3.88 10.39 0.80
N MET A 29 -3.32 9.87 -0.29
CA MET A 29 -3.90 8.79 -1.10
C MET A 29 -2.82 7.79 -1.48
N LEU A 30 -3.21 6.63 -1.99
CA LEU A 30 -2.32 5.72 -2.69
C LEU A 30 -1.86 6.35 -4.02
N ASN A 31 -0.56 6.34 -4.28
CA ASN A 31 0.05 7.06 -5.39
C ASN A 31 -0.01 6.23 -6.68
N THR A 32 -0.87 6.62 -7.61
CA THR A 32 -1.03 5.97 -8.92
C THR A 32 0.19 6.07 -9.85
N LYS A 33 1.20 6.87 -9.48
CA LYS A 33 2.48 6.97 -10.20
C LYS A 33 3.61 6.17 -9.54
N ASP A 34 3.36 5.60 -8.36
CA ASP A 34 4.34 4.88 -7.53
C ASP A 34 3.68 3.60 -7.00
N VAL A 35 3.26 2.79 -7.98
CA VAL A 35 2.46 1.58 -7.83
C VAL A 35 2.90 0.59 -8.91
N SER A 36 2.82 -0.70 -8.61
CA SER A 36 3.05 -1.76 -9.57
C SER A 36 1.86 -1.94 -10.53
N GLU A 37 2.12 -2.51 -11.71
CA GLU A 37 1.25 -2.42 -12.89
C GLU A 37 -0.19 -2.95 -12.68
N TYR A 38 -0.37 -4.01 -11.89
CA TYR A 38 -1.64 -4.73 -11.79
C TYR A 38 -2.45 -4.37 -10.54
N LEU A 39 -1.95 -3.47 -9.69
CA LEU A 39 -2.70 -3.03 -8.52
C LEU A 39 -3.86 -2.13 -8.92
N LYS A 40 -5.05 -2.43 -8.40
CA LYS A 40 -6.23 -1.59 -8.56
C LYS A 40 -6.34 -0.65 -7.38
N ILE A 41 -6.56 0.63 -7.68
CA ILE A 41 -6.78 1.68 -6.68
C ILE A 41 -8.21 2.22 -6.87
N SER A 42 -8.94 2.41 -5.77
CA SER A 42 -10.28 3.01 -5.78
C SER A 42 -10.26 4.46 -6.27
N ALA A 43 -11.41 4.98 -6.70
CA ALA A 43 -11.51 6.35 -7.24
C ALA A 43 -11.16 7.45 -6.21
N ASP A 44 -11.35 7.19 -4.92
CA ASP A 44 -10.93 8.08 -3.83
C ASP A 44 -9.44 7.90 -3.44
N GLY A 45 -8.77 6.91 -4.01
CA GLY A 45 -7.36 6.59 -3.74
C GLY A 45 -7.10 5.98 -2.37
N LEU A 46 -8.12 5.46 -1.67
CA LEU A 46 -7.99 4.96 -0.30
C LEU A 46 -8.01 3.43 -0.17
N GLU A 47 -8.39 2.70 -1.23
CA GLU A 47 -8.41 1.24 -1.25
C GLU A 47 -7.47 0.70 -2.33
N ALA A 48 -6.65 -0.28 -1.95
CA ALA A 48 -5.83 -1.08 -2.85
C ALA A 48 -6.40 -2.49 -2.95
N ARG A 49 -6.41 -3.03 -4.17
CA ARG A 49 -6.81 -4.41 -4.44
C ARG A 49 -5.88 -5.06 -5.45
N CYS A 50 -5.35 -6.22 -5.09
CA CYS A 50 -4.57 -7.06 -5.99
C CYS A 50 -5.40 -8.30 -6.39
N ASP A 51 -5.63 -8.47 -7.68
CA ASP A 51 -6.24 -9.67 -8.27
C ASP A 51 -5.23 -10.52 -9.05
N ALA A 52 -3.99 -10.04 -9.15
CA ALA A 52 -2.89 -10.73 -9.80
C ALA A 52 -2.30 -11.81 -8.89
N TYR A 53 -1.49 -12.70 -9.48
CA TYR A 53 -0.71 -13.69 -8.74
C TYR A 53 0.62 -13.12 -8.20
N THR A 54 0.99 -11.92 -8.64
CA THR A 54 2.20 -11.18 -8.28
C THR A 54 2.03 -10.39 -6.98
N PHE A 55 3.14 -10.02 -6.34
CA PHE A 55 3.13 -9.20 -5.13
C PHE A 55 3.16 -7.71 -5.49
N GLU A 56 1.97 -7.18 -5.76
CA GLU A 56 1.78 -5.78 -6.10
C GLU A 56 1.99 -4.85 -4.88
N SER A 57 2.61 -3.69 -5.11
CA SER A 57 2.99 -2.73 -4.06
C SER A 57 2.63 -1.30 -4.47
N VAL A 58 2.33 -0.45 -3.48
CA VAL A 58 2.04 0.98 -3.68
C VAL A 58 2.53 1.79 -2.49
N ARG A 59 3.08 2.99 -2.76
CA ARG A 59 3.36 4.00 -1.74
C ARG A 59 2.25 5.05 -1.69
N CYS A 60 2.05 5.68 -0.54
CA CYS A 60 1.12 6.81 -0.45
C CYS A 60 1.76 8.09 -1.01
N THR A 61 0.93 9.11 -1.26
CA THR A 61 1.35 10.42 -1.76
C THR A 61 2.02 11.27 -0.68
N PHE A 62 1.78 10.97 0.59
CA PHE A 62 2.38 11.67 1.72
C PHE A 62 3.79 11.16 2.00
N GLN A 63 4.75 12.07 2.06
CA GLN A 63 6.15 11.76 2.35
C GLN A 63 6.59 12.54 3.58
N ASN A 64 7.21 11.86 4.54
CA ASN A 64 7.79 12.51 5.70
C ASN A 64 9.17 13.08 5.35
N VAL A 65 9.18 14.21 4.63
CA VAL A 65 10.38 14.95 4.23
C VAL A 65 10.20 16.43 4.59
N ASP A 66 11.29 17.15 4.85
CA ASP A 66 11.20 18.61 5.00
C ASP A 66 11.02 19.31 3.65
N ARG A 67 10.96 20.64 3.71
CA ARG A 67 10.87 21.54 2.56
C ARG A 67 12.02 21.38 1.55
N THR A 68 13.12 20.72 1.91
CA THR A 68 14.24 20.44 0.99
C THR A 68 14.11 19.09 0.30
N GLY A 69 13.10 18.30 0.64
CA GLY A 69 12.94 16.93 0.14
C GLY A 69 13.87 15.92 0.83
N THR A 70 14.61 16.36 1.84
CA THR A 70 15.45 15.48 2.66
C THR A 70 14.60 14.90 3.79
N PHE A 71 14.90 13.68 4.23
CA PHE A 71 14.32 13.17 5.46
C PHE A 71 14.67 14.15 6.56
N SER A 72 13.66 14.80 7.10
CA SER A 72 13.91 15.85 8.05
C SER A 72 14.11 15.24 9.43
N ASP A 73 15.15 15.68 10.12
CA ASP A 73 15.27 15.53 11.56
C ASP A 73 14.14 16.24 12.34
N THR A 74 13.14 16.83 11.66
CA THR A 74 11.91 17.32 12.27
C THR A 74 11.14 16.18 12.95
N LYS A 75 11.39 16.08 14.25
CA LYS A 75 10.64 15.40 15.31
C LYS A 75 9.12 15.39 15.03
N GLY A 76 8.64 14.32 14.43
CA GLY A 76 7.22 14.02 14.29
C GLY A 76 6.99 12.54 14.60
N CYS A 77 6.00 12.26 15.44
CA CYS A 77 5.48 10.90 15.60
C CYS A 77 4.29 10.79 14.65
N TRP A 78 4.36 9.84 13.74
CA TRP A 78 3.30 9.56 12.77
C TRP A 78 2.71 8.20 13.08
N TYR A 79 1.43 8.04 12.79
CA TYR A 79 0.79 6.74 12.77
C TYR A 79 -0.20 6.70 11.62
N TYR A 80 -0.48 5.49 11.14
CA TYR A 80 -1.59 5.24 10.24
C TYR A 80 -2.25 3.90 10.58
N GLU A 81 -3.49 3.74 10.11
CA GLU A 81 -4.24 2.50 10.27
C GLU A 81 -4.59 1.93 8.90
N VAL A 82 -4.56 0.61 8.79
CA VAL A 82 -5.03 -0.10 7.59
C VAL A 82 -6.13 -1.07 7.99
N LEU A 83 -7.24 -1.01 7.26
CA LEU A 83 -8.35 -1.94 7.39
C LEU A 83 -8.19 -3.09 6.37
N LEU A 84 -8.07 -4.31 6.88
CA LEU A 84 -8.01 -5.51 6.04
C LEU A 84 -9.44 -5.95 5.67
N ILE A 85 -9.77 -5.82 4.39
CA ILE A 85 -11.10 -6.20 3.86
C ILE A 85 -11.17 -7.71 3.59
N THR A 86 -10.07 -8.31 3.13
CA THR A 86 -10.01 -9.74 2.78
C THR A 86 -8.91 -10.47 3.57
N PRO A 87 -9.05 -11.78 3.80
CA PRO A 87 -7.96 -12.58 4.36
C PRO A 87 -6.90 -12.83 3.29
N GLY A 88 -5.65 -12.99 3.72
CA GLY A 88 -4.54 -13.29 2.81
C GLY A 88 -3.22 -12.78 3.35
N VAL A 89 -2.17 -13.04 2.58
CA VAL A 89 -0.84 -12.49 2.84
C VAL A 89 -0.81 -11.07 2.29
N MET A 90 -0.65 -10.09 3.18
CA MET A 90 -0.41 -8.69 2.84
C MET A 90 0.71 -8.21 3.75
N GLN A 91 1.68 -7.51 3.17
CA GLN A 91 2.73 -6.84 3.91
C GLN A 91 2.45 -5.33 3.91
N ILE A 92 2.47 -4.71 5.09
CA ILE A 92 2.16 -3.28 5.27
C ILE A 92 3.26 -2.68 6.14
N GLY A 93 3.70 -1.46 5.84
CA GLY A 93 4.74 -0.83 6.65
C GLY A 93 5.28 0.46 6.04
N TRP A 94 6.56 0.72 6.26
CA TRP A 94 7.21 1.97 5.86
C TRP A 94 8.28 1.69 4.81
N ALA A 95 8.38 2.55 3.81
CA ALA A 95 9.40 2.48 2.77
C ALA A 95 9.87 3.88 2.39
N THR A 96 11.17 4.04 2.17
CA THR A 96 11.73 5.26 1.59
C THR A 96 11.63 5.23 0.05
N LYS A 97 12.00 6.32 -0.63
CA LYS A 97 11.98 6.38 -2.10
C LYS A 97 13.01 5.48 -2.76
N GLU A 98 14.04 5.11 -2.02
CA GLU A 98 15.11 4.22 -2.44
C GLU A 98 14.66 2.75 -2.44
N SER A 99 13.49 2.45 -1.86
CA SER A 99 12.90 1.13 -1.92
C SER A 99 12.39 0.81 -3.33
N SER A 100 12.72 -0.38 -3.81
CA SER A 100 12.31 -0.87 -5.12
C SER A 100 11.25 -1.96 -4.96
N PHE A 101 10.22 -1.96 -5.80
CA PHE A 101 9.20 -3.01 -5.81
C PHE A 101 9.20 -3.69 -7.17
N LEU A 102 9.45 -5.00 -7.20
CA LEU A 102 9.51 -5.81 -8.40
C LEU A 102 8.50 -6.94 -8.25
N SER A 103 7.26 -6.69 -8.70
CA SER A 103 6.13 -7.57 -8.42
C SER A 103 6.27 -8.97 -9.04
N ASP A 104 6.91 -9.07 -10.21
CA ASP A 104 7.19 -10.35 -10.89
C ASP A 104 8.22 -11.21 -10.16
N ASP A 105 9.20 -10.58 -9.49
CA ASP A 105 10.20 -11.27 -8.67
C ASP A 105 9.72 -11.52 -7.23
N GLY A 106 8.48 -11.09 -6.92
CA GLY A 106 7.92 -11.13 -5.59
C GLY A 106 8.61 -10.20 -4.60
N TYR A 107 9.30 -9.16 -5.09
CA TYR A 107 10.05 -8.21 -4.28
C TYR A 107 9.16 -7.05 -3.85
N GLY A 108 8.81 -7.04 -2.57
CA GLY A 108 7.89 -6.08 -1.99
C GLY A 108 8.45 -5.36 -0.77
N ILE A 109 7.54 -4.90 0.08
CA ILE A 109 7.90 -4.13 1.28
C ILE A 109 8.57 -5.02 2.35
N GLY A 110 9.75 -4.61 2.81
CA GLY A 110 10.57 -5.34 3.77
C GLY A 110 11.64 -6.25 3.12
N ASP A 111 11.69 -6.34 1.79
CA ASP A 111 12.69 -7.16 1.09
C ASP A 111 14.01 -6.43 0.84
N ASP A 112 14.04 -5.10 0.98
CA ASP A 112 15.25 -4.27 0.95
C ASP A 112 15.62 -3.69 2.32
N LYS A 113 16.77 -3.01 2.36
CA LYS A 113 17.25 -2.26 3.53
C LYS A 113 16.55 -0.90 3.74
N TYR A 114 15.70 -0.47 2.81
CA TYR A 114 15.05 0.83 2.76
C TYR A 114 13.57 0.77 3.18
N SER A 115 13.10 -0.42 3.56
CA SER A 115 11.74 -0.67 3.95
C SER A 115 11.64 -1.65 5.11
N ILE A 116 10.51 -1.58 5.80
CA ILE A 116 10.10 -2.52 6.83
C ILE A 116 8.63 -2.87 6.58
N GLY A 117 8.33 -4.15 6.51
CA GLY A 117 6.98 -4.66 6.25
C GLY A 117 6.52 -5.57 7.37
N PHE A 118 5.24 -5.52 7.71
CA PHE A 118 4.62 -6.48 8.63
C PHE A 118 3.61 -7.32 7.88
N ASP A 119 3.81 -8.63 7.93
CA ASP A 119 2.88 -9.66 7.47
C ASP A 119 2.00 -10.10 8.64
N GLY A 120 0.77 -9.58 8.69
CA GLY A 120 -0.18 -9.89 9.77
C GLY A 120 -0.72 -11.32 9.74
N CYS A 121 -0.72 -11.97 8.57
CA CYS A 121 -1.18 -13.35 8.41
C CYS A 121 -0.19 -14.34 9.03
N ARG A 122 1.11 -14.13 8.76
CA ARG A 122 2.19 -14.97 9.29
C ARG A 122 2.73 -14.47 10.62
N ARG A 123 2.40 -13.24 11.01
CA ARG A 123 2.88 -12.52 12.18
C ARG A 123 4.40 -12.37 12.16
N ILE A 124 4.90 -11.80 11.07
CA ILE A 124 6.33 -11.63 10.81
C ILE A 124 6.60 -10.18 10.43
N ILE A 125 7.64 -9.59 11.01
CA ILE A 125 8.27 -8.37 10.48
C ILE A 125 9.33 -8.78 9.46
N TRP A 126 9.29 -8.16 8.29
CA TRP A 126 10.23 -8.28 7.20
C TRP A 126 11.10 -7.02 7.11
N HIS A 127 12.40 -7.21 7.07
CA HIS A 127 13.36 -6.14 6.77
C HIS A 127 14.63 -6.74 6.17
N ASN A 128 15.13 -6.17 5.07
CA ASN A 128 16.31 -6.66 4.37
C ASN A 128 16.23 -8.17 4.06
N ALA A 129 15.06 -8.61 3.58
CA ALA A 129 14.72 -10.00 3.30
C ALA A 129 14.89 -10.96 4.51
N LYS A 130 14.91 -10.44 5.73
CA LYS A 130 14.95 -11.22 6.97
C LYS A 130 13.61 -11.15 7.69
N SER A 131 13.15 -12.30 8.14
CA SER A 131 11.93 -12.47 8.91
C SER A 131 12.19 -12.47 10.42
N ILE A 132 11.48 -11.65 11.17
CA ILE A 132 11.47 -11.62 12.63
C ILE A 132 10.04 -11.99 13.10
N PRO A 133 9.84 -13.11 13.80
CA PRO A 133 8.54 -13.46 14.36
C PRO A 133 8.04 -12.37 15.33
N HIS A 134 6.77 -11.99 15.19
CA HIS A 134 6.12 -11.02 16.07
C HIS A 134 4.95 -11.69 16.80
N SER A 135 4.90 -11.59 18.12
CA SER A 135 3.72 -11.99 18.90
C SER A 135 2.69 -10.88 18.89
N CYS A 136 1.58 -11.03 18.15
CA CYS A 136 0.45 -10.10 18.20
C CYS A 136 -0.87 -10.85 18.26
N GLN A 137 -1.91 -10.18 18.78
CA GLN A 137 -3.29 -10.67 18.71
C GLN A 137 -3.82 -10.50 17.28
N HIS A 138 -4.71 -11.40 16.86
CA HIS A 138 -5.33 -11.33 15.53
C HIS A 138 -6.32 -10.16 15.48
N GLY A 139 -6.26 -9.34 14.43
CA GLY A 139 -7.12 -8.17 14.28
C GLY A 139 -7.26 -7.74 12.81
N LYS A 140 -8.41 -7.16 12.46
CA LYS A 140 -8.67 -6.62 11.11
C LYS A 140 -8.05 -5.25 10.87
N VAL A 141 -7.65 -4.56 11.93
CA VAL A 141 -7.02 -3.23 11.87
C VAL A 141 -5.59 -3.39 12.32
N VAL A 142 -4.67 -2.96 11.47
CA VAL A 142 -3.23 -2.91 11.78
C VAL A 142 -2.83 -1.45 11.98
N ARG A 143 -2.06 -1.18 13.04
CA ARG A 143 -1.58 0.15 13.41
C ARG A 143 -0.07 0.20 13.26
N PHE A 144 0.43 1.22 12.58
CA PHE A 144 1.85 1.47 12.33
C PHE A 144 2.26 2.83 12.84
#